data_AF-A0A2H9PPB4-F1
#
_entry.id   AF-A0A2H9PPB4-F1
#
_cell.length_a   1.000
_cell.length_b   1.000
_cell.length_c   1.000
_cell.angle_alpha   90.00
_cell.angle_beta   90.00
_cell.angle_gamma   90.00
#
_symmetry.space_group_name_H-M   'P 1'
#
loop_
_entity.id
_entity.type
_entity.pdbx_description
1 polymer ?
#
loop_
_entity_poly.entity_id
_entity_poly.type
_entity_poly.pdbx_seq_one_letter_code
_entity_poly.pdbx_strand_id
1 'polypeptide(L)'
;MELKMNSKADANMWWIIIGAVIALVVMIILMVIFTGKTGTLEGGLSDCEGKGGYCTTESECPLNSFSSSAFSCTDGKKCCIGAPEKCVAGTCKDENKQTCKDGYCYTKTS
;
A
#
# COMPACT_ATOMS: atom_id res chain seq x y z
N MET A 1 -61.27 -21.80 -4.67
CA MET A 1 -60.64 -20.50 -4.94
C MET A 1 -59.66 -20.71 -6.07
N GLU A 2 -59.97 -20.18 -7.25
CA GLU A 2 -59.15 -20.31 -8.44
C GLU A 2 -57.86 -19.49 -8.29
N LEU A 3 -56.70 -20.13 -8.38
CA LEU A 3 -55.44 -19.45 -8.57
C LEU A 3 -55.37 -19.02 -10.04
N LYS A 4 -55.78 -17.78 -10.33
CA LYS A 4 -55.59 -17.17 -11.64
C LYS A 4 -54.10 -16.98 -11.90
N MET A 5 -53.50 -17.99 -12.53
CA MET A 5 -52.16 -17.88 -13.11
C MET A 5 -52.27 -17.03 -14.38
N ASN A 6 -52.15 -15.72 -14.20
CA ASN A 6 -52.04 -14.75 -15.27
C ASN A 6 -50.68 -14.95 -15.95
N SER A 7 -50.66 -15.56 -17.14
CA SER A 7 -49.45 -15.67 -17.95
C SER A 7 -49.04 -14.27 -18.45
N LYS A 8 -48.19 -13.61 -17.66
CA LYS A 8 -47.28 -12.54 -18.12
C LYS A 8 -45.85 -13.08 -18.09
N ALA A 9 -45.65 -14.34 -18.47
CA ALA A 9 -44.33 -14.98 -18.40
C ALA A 9 -43.39 -14.50 -19.53
N ASP A 10 -43.94 -14.17 -20.70
CA ASP A 10 -43.13 -13.90 -21.90
C ASP A 10 -42.38 -12.55 -21.88
N ALA A 11 -43.02 -11.47 -21.43
CA ALA A 11 -42.37 -10.16 -21.41
C ALA A 11 -41.32 -10.04 -20.29
N ASN A 12 -41.53 -10.72 -19.15
CA ASN A 12 -40.62 -10.66 -18.01
C ASN A 12 -39.34 -11.46 -18.25
N MET A 13 -39.41 -12.54 -19.04
CA MET A 13 -38.25 -13.42 -19.28
C MET A 13 -37.12 -12.69 -20.02
N TRP A 14 -37.44 -11.82 -20.99
CA TRP A 14 -36.43 -11.04 -21.74
C TRP A 14 -35.73 -9.99 -20.85
N TRP A 15 -36.47 -9.30 -19.97
CA TRP A 15 -35.90 -8.33 -19.03
C TRP A 15 -35.01 -8.97 -17.97
N ILE A 16 -35.35 -10.18 -17.52
CA ILE A 16 -34.51 -10.95 -16.57
C ILE A 16 -33.17 -11.32 -17.20
N ILE A 17 -33.17 -11.75 -18.47
CA ILE A 17 -31.93 -12.09 -19.19
C ILE A 17 -31.04 -10.85 -19.34
N ILE A 18 -31.61 -9.71 -19.75
CA ILE A 18 -30.86 -8.45 -19.86
C ILE A 18 -30.27 -8.03 -18.51
N GLY A 19 -31.08 -8.09 -17.44
CA GLY A 19 -30.63 -7.76 -16.09
C GLY A 19 -29.47 -8.64 -15.62
N ALA A 20 -29.53 -9.95 -15.90
CA ALA A 20 -28.46 -10.89 -15.55
C ALA A 20 -27.15 -10.57 -16.30
N VAL A 21 -27.23 -10.26 -17.60
CA VAL A 21 -26.04 -9.91 -18.39
C VAL A 21 -25.41 -8.61 -17.91
N ILE A 22 -26.23 -7.57 -17.65
CA ILE A 22 -25.71 -6.28 -17.14
C ILE A 22 -25.05 -6.46 -15.77
N ALA A 23 -25.68 -7.21 -14.85
CA ALA A 23 -25.11 -7.48 -13.54
C ALA A 23 -23.75 -8.19 -13.64
N LEU A 24 -23.63 -9.17 -14.54
CA LEU A 24 -22.38 -9.89 -14.79
C LEU A 24 -21.30 -8.95 -15.33
N VAL A 25 -21.63 -8.12 -16.33
CA VAL A 25 -20.69 -7.15 -16.91
C VAL A 25 -20.21 -6.14 -15.87
N VAL A 26 -21.12 -5.58 -15.06
CA VAL A 26 -20.75 -4.64 -13.99
C VAL A 26 -19.82 -5.31 -12.99
N MET A 27 -20.08 -6.56 -12.62
CA MET A 27 -19.23 -7.33 -11.70
C MET A 27 -17.80 -7.49 -12.24
N ILE A 28 -17.65 -7.83 -13.53
CA ILE A 28 -16.34 -7.92 -14.19
C ILE A 28 -15.63 -6.56 -14.21
N ILE A 29 -16.33 -5.47 -14.54
CA ILE A 29 -15.73 -4.12 -14.55
C ILE A 29 -15.21 -3.75 -13.17
N LEU A 30 -15.98 -4.00 -12.12
CA LEU A 30 -15.55 -3.75 -10.74
C LEU A 30 -14.33 -4.60 -10.39
N MET A 31 -14.32 -5.90 -10.73
CA MET A 31 -13.16 -6.75 -10.53
C MET A 31 -11.90 -6.18 -11.20
N VAL A 32 -11.98 -5.75 -12.46
CA VAL A 32 -10.83 -5.20 -13.19
C VAL A 32 -10.33 -3.89 -12.56
N ILE A 33 -11.24 -3.00 -12.14
CA ILE A 33 -10.88 -1.75 -11.46
C ILE A 33 -10.22 -2.05 -10.12
N PHE A 34 -10.79 -2.98 -9.35
CA PHE A 34 -10.21 -3.40 -8.07
C PHE A 34 -8.86 -4.07 -8.29
N THR A 35 -8.69 -4.99 -9.24
CA THR A 35 -7.38 -5.61 -9.52
C THR A 35 -6.34 -4.57 -9.94
N GLY A 36 -6.71 -3.58 -10.77
CA GLY A 36 -5.79 -2.52 -11.17
C GLY A 36 -5.35 -1.60 -10.01
N LYS A 37 -6.26 -1.32 -9.06
CA LYS A 37 -5.95 -0.52 -7.87
C LYS A 37 -5.26 -1.35 -6.77
N THR A 38 -5.70 -2.58 -6.54
CA THR A 38 -5.15 -3.50 -5.53
C THR A 38 -3.72 -3.89 -5.89
N GLY A 39 -3.35 -4.10 -7.16
CA GLY A 39 -1.95 -4.33 -7.53
C GLY A 39 -1.02 -3.15 -7.19
N THR A 40 -1.51 -1.91 -7.24
CA THR A 40 -0.76 -0.74 -6.79
C THR A 40 -0.71 -0.64 -5.26
N LEU A 41 -1.77 -1.07 -4.58
CA LEU A 41 -1.86 -1.08 -3.11
C LEU A 41 -1.01 -2.22 -2.51
N GLU A 42 -0.96 -3.40 -3.14
CA GLU A 42 -0.13 -4.53 -2.73
C GLU A 42 1.35 -4.20 -2.83
N GLY A 43 1.77 -3.49 -3.89
CA GLY A 43 3.12 -2.90 -3.98
C GLY A 43 3.36 -1.93 -2.81
N GLY A 44 2.50 -0.91 -2.67
CA GLY A 44 2.66 0.12 -1.63
C GLY A 44 2.57 -0.40 -0.18
N LEU A 45 1.90 -1.52 0.10
CA LEU A 45 1.84 -2.13 1.43
C LEU A 45 3.10 -2.93 1.78
N SER A 46 3.78 -3.48 0.77
CA SER A 46 5.05 -4.20 0.91
C SER A 46 6.25 -3.26 0.85
N ASP A 47 6.09 -2.08 0.25
CA ASP A 47 7.09 -1.03 0.21
C ASP A 47 7.26 -0.36 1.58
N CYS A 48 8.51 -0.30 2.04
CA CYS A 48 8.89 0.39 3.27
C CYS A 48 8.36 1.83 3.32
N GLU A 49 8.42 2.54 2.19
CA GLU A 49 8.00 3.94 2.06
C GLU A 49 6.49 4.11 2.24
N GLY A 50 5.68 3.16 1.78
CA GLY A 50 4.22 3.19 1.95
C GLY A 50 3.76 2.96 3.39
N LYS A 51 4.63 2.40 4.24
CA LYS A 51 4.41 2.23 5.69
C LYS A 51 4.93 3.41 6.52
N GLY A 52 5.43 4.47 5.88
CA GLY A 52 6.08 5.59 6.56
C GLY A 52 7.50 5.27 7.03
N GLY A 53 8.11 4.23 6.46
CA GLY A 53 9.54 3.93 6.63
C GLY A 53 10.41 4.61 5.58
N TYR A 54 11.71 4.52 5.78
CA TYR A 54 12.73 5.04 4.88
C TYR A 54 13.71 3.94 4.50
N CYS A 55 14.01 3.83 3.21
CA CYS A 55 14.96 2.87 2.68
C CYS A 55 16.39 3.46 2.69
N THR A 56 17.27 2.87 3.49
CA THR A 56 18.68 3.28 3.56
C THR A 56 19.62 2.18 3.10
N THR A 57 20.72 2.57 2.46
CA THR A 57 21.85 1.68 2.12
C THR A 57 22.78 1.46 3.30
N GLU A 58 22.62 2.25 4.37
CA GLU A 58 23.43 2.14 5.57
C GLU A 58 23.15 0.82 6.31
N SER A 59 24.17 0.27 6.95
CA SER A 59 24.05 -0.95 7.75
C SER A 59 23.13 -0.78 8.96
N GLU A 60 23.00 0.45 9.43
CA GLU A 60 22.22 0.89 10.58
C GLU A 60 21.10 1.86 10.17
N CYS A 61 20.01 1.83 10.92
CA CYS A 61 18.91 2.76 10.71
C CYS A 61 19.18 4.12 11.38
N PRO A 62 18.62 5.22 10.85
CA PRO A 62 18.75 6.54 11.47
C PRO A 62 18.22 6.55 12.90
N LEU A 63 18.68 7.52 13.68
CA LEU A 63 18.32 7.69 15.08
C LEU A 63 16.79 7.69 15.25
N ASN A 64 16.32 7.02 16.30
CA ASN A 64 14.88 6.89 16.60
C ASN A 64 14.07 6.12 15.53
N SER A 65 14.75 5.22 14.80
CA SER A 65 14.12 4.27 13.89
C SER A 65 14.73 2.87 14.03
N PHE A 66 13.98 1.86 13.60
CA PHE A 66 14.38 0.45 13.74
C PHE A 66 14.32 -0.24 12.39
N SER A 67 15.25 -1.18 12.17
CA SER A 67 15.25 -1.99 10.96
C SER A 67 14.11 -3.00 11.00
N SER A 68 13.31 -3.02 9.95
CA SER A 68 12.26 -4.02 9.76
C SER A 68 12.53 -4.82 8.50
N SER A 69 12.65 -6.13 8.65
CA SER A 69 12.76 -7.07 7.53
C SER A 69 11.40 -7.48 6.97
N ALA A 70 10.30 -7.00 7.56
CA ALA A 70 8.95 -7.30 7.10
C ALA A 70 8.57 -6.54 5.81
N PHE A 71 9.34 -5.50 5.46
CA PHE A 71 9.09 -4.65 4.31
C PHE A 71 10.29 -4.62 3.40
N SER A 72 10.02 -4.58 2.10
CA SER A 72 11.03 -4.61 1.06
C SER A 72 11.39 -3.18 0.67
N CYS A 73 12.65 -2.96 0.35
CA CYS A 73 13.10 -1.79 -0.38
C CYS A 73 13.70 -2.24 -1.70
N THR A 74 13.50 -1.46 -2.75
CA THR A 74 14.16 -1.68 -4.03
C THR A 74 15.68 -1.58 -3.84
N ASP A 75 16.43 -2.44 -4.54
CA ASP A 75 17.91 -2.48 -4.55
C ASP A 75 18.61 -3.02 -3.29
N GLY A 76 17.95 -3.87 -2.48
CA GLY A 76 18.60 -4.51 -1.33
C GLY A 76 18.92 -3.55 -0.18
N LYS A 77 18.28 -2.38 -0.17
CA LYS A 77 18.32 -1.41 0.93
C LYS A 77 17.56 -1.97 2.14
N LYS A 78 17.94 -1.53 3.35
CA LYS A 78 17.20 -1.89 4.56
C LYS A 78 16.03 -0.94 4.75
N CYS A 79 14.89 -1.49 5.14
CA CYS A 79 13.76 -0.70 5.57
C CYS A 79 13.92 -0.28 7.03
N CYS A 80 13.87 1.02 7.28
CA CYS A 80 13.89 1.63 8.61
C CYS A 80 12.55 2.28 8.91
N ILE A 81 11.86 1.82 9.95
CA ILE A 81 10.57 2.36 10.38
C ILE A 81 10.76 3.13 11.68
N GLY A 82 10.21 4.34 11.73
CA GLY A 82 10.26 5.20 12.91
C GLY A 82 10.11 6.66 12.55
N ALA A 83 10.41 7.53 13.50
CA ALA A 83 10.47 8.98 13.29
C ALA A 83 11.95 9.40 13.23
N PRO A 84 12.61 9.23 12.06
CA PRO A 84 14.04 9.48 11.96
C PRO A 84 14.34 10.96 12.21
N GLU A 85 15.40 11.22 12.97
CA GLU A 85 15.84 12.58 13.22
C GLU A 85 16.48 13.17 11.96
N LYS A 86 15.99 14.34 11.53
CA LYS A 86 16.49 15.06 10.35
C LYS A 86 17.68 15.92 10.73
N CYS A 87 18.67 16.00 9.85
CA CYS A 87 19.76 16.95 10.02
C CYS A 87 19.31 18.36 9.62
N VAL A 88 19.81 19.36 10.34
CA VAL A 88 19.65 20.77 9.97
C VAL A 88 21.05 21.36 9.86
N ALA A 89 21.38 21.95 8.71
CA ALA A 89 22.72 22.52 8.46
C ALA A 89 23.89 21.54 8.66
N GLY A 90 23.67 20.24 8.44
CA GLY A 90 24.69 19.20 8.57
C GLY A 90 24.98 18.76 10.01
N THR A 91 24.26 19.30 10.99
CA THR A 91 24.33 18.87 12.39
C THR A 91 23.03 18.19 12.83
N CYS A 92 23.18 17.34 13.85
CA CYS A 92 22.10 16.65 14.53
C CYS A 92 21.92 17.26 15.93
N LYS A 93 20.73 17.13 16.53
CA LYS A 93 20.41 17.82 17.79
C LYS A 93 21.34 17.42 18.94
N ASP A 94 21.87 16.19 18.93
CA ASP A 94 22.84 15.72 19.91
C ASP A 94 24.22 15.55 19.26
N GLU A 95 25.04 16.60 19.36
CA GLU A 95 26.35 16.75 18.71
C GLU A 95 27.38 15.65 19.08
N ASN A 96 27.07 14.81 20.07
CA ASN A 96 28.03 13.95 20.76
C ASN A 96 28.02 12.49 20.29
N LYS A 97 28.34 12.27 19.00
CA LYS A 97 28.46 10.97 18.26
C LYS A 97 27.36 10.71 17.22
N GLN A 98 26.88 11.74 16.55
CA GLN A 98 25.94 11.58 15.44
C GLN A 98 26.58 11.99 14.12
N THR A 99 26.22 11.31 13.03
CA THR A 99 26.65 11.67 11.67
C THR A 99 25.43 11.91 10.80
N CYS A 100 25.48 12.95 9.96
CA CYS A 100 24.42 13.23 9.00
C CYS A 100 24.71 12.52 7.68
N LYS A 101 23.82 11.66 7.24
CA LYS A 101 23.85 11.03 5.91
C LYS A 101 22.45 11.07 5.28
N ASP A 102 22.36 11.32 3.98
CA ASP A 102 21.09 11.40 3.25
C ASP A 102 20.02 12.32 3.90
N GLY A 103 20.45 13.33 4.66
CA GLY A 103 19.57 14.25 5.38
C GLY A 103 19.03 13.75 6.73
N TYR A 104 19.47 12.58 7.19
CA TYR A 104 19.10 11.98 8.48
C TYR A 104 20.31 11.73 9.38
N CYS A 105 20.05 11.73 10.69
CA CYS A 105 21.04 11.53 11.73
C CYS A 105 21.20 10.05 12.04
N TYR A 106 22.44 9.57 12.08
CA TYR A 106 22.80 8.21 12.42
C TYR A 106 23.69 8.20 13.67
N THR A 107 23.64 7.10 14.43
CA THR A 107 24.64 6.87 15.47
C THR A 107 26.01 6.68 14.83
N LYS A 108 27.05 7.24 15.43
CA LYS A 108 28.42 6.95 15.01
C LYS A 108 28.78 5.57 15.57
N THR A 109 28.55 4.52 14.79
CA THR A 109 29.09 3.18 15.11
C THR A 109 30.62 3.29 15.02
N SER A 110 31.27 3.09 16.17
CA SER A 110 32.70 3.34 16.37
C SER A 110 33.58 2.19 15.91
#